data_AF-A0A2X2CBV7-F1
#
_entry.id   AF-A0A2X2CBV7-F1
#
_cell.length_a   1.000
_cell.length_b   1.000
_cell.length_c   1.000
_cell.angle_alpha   90.00
_cell.angle_beta   90.00
_cell.angle_gamma   90.00
#
_symmetry.space_group_name_H-M   'P 1'
#
loop_
_entity.id
_entity.type
_entity.pdbx_description
1 polymer ?
#
loop_
_entity_poly.entity_id
_entity_poly.type
_entity_poly.pdbx_seq_one_letter_code
_entity_poly.pdbx_strand_id
1 'polypeptide(L)'
;MADHQLRLEKYVDFDNVNPIIGVLNNAVHGDQIEILIVANRGGAVDAAFDLVDAIRQTKASVKLRFSRYIISAAAYIWCWFFVRPESHVEAELPHKPGVVVYHRPRRILNDEHIVFLDELDPNHPYCALMKVIVDKFDELFDELLVVMGYSVANDQPIRFEDADFRHERYHMRTAYYANHDVTLPA
;
A
#
# COMPACT_ATOMS: atom_id res chain seq x y z
N MET A 1 -24.64 -17.38 5.92
CA MET A 1 -23.97 -16.84 4.74
C MET A 1 -24.46 -15.43 4.58
N ALA A 2 -23.72 -14.51 5.16
CA ALA A 2 -23.93 -13.08 5.00
C ALA A 2 -23.08 -12.58 3.82
N ASP A 3 -23.59 -11.55 3.15
CA ASP A 3 -22.87 -10.79 2.14
C ASP A 3 -22.72 -9.36 2.66
N HIS A 4 -21.48 -8.88 2.76
CA HIS A 4 -21.15 -7.58 3.31
C HIS A 4 -20.48 -6.72 2.26
N GLN A 5 -21.00 -5.51 2.06
CA GLN A 5 -20.36 -4.47 1.25
C GLN A 5 -19.86 -3.35 2.15
N LEU A 6 -18.55 -3.26 2.29
CA LEU A 6 -17.87 -2.34 3.20
C LEU A 6 -17.09 -1.29 2.39
N ARG A 7 -16.99 -0.08 2.93
CA ARG A 7 -16.33 1.04 2.24
C ARG A 7 -15.33 1.70 3.18
N LEU A 8 -14.11 1.88 2.67
CA LEU A 8 -13.05 2.64 3.35
C LEU A 8 -12.84 3.96 2.59
N GLU A 9 -13.43 5.04 3.09
CA GLU A 9 -13.50 6.31 2.37
C GLU A 9 -12.52 7.36 2.91
N LYS A 10 -11.97 8.17 2.00
CA LYS A 10 -11.16 9.38 2.27
C LYS A 10 -9.81 9.15 2.95
N TYR A 11 -9.76 8.53 4.12
CA TYR A 11 -8.56 8.35 4.93
C TYR A 11 -8.51 6.95 5.56
N VAL A 12 -7.32 6.53 5.95
CA VAL A 12 -7.11 5.37 6.83
C VAL A 12 -6.91 5.91 8.24
N ASP A 13 -7.89 5.68 9.10
CA ASP A 13 -7.82 5.97 10.53
C ASP A 13 -8.60 4.91 11.31
N PHE A 14 -8.45 4.89 12.63
CA PHE A 14 -9.09 3.88 13.47
C PHE A 14 -10.62 3.95 13.42
N ASP A 15 -11.20 5.13 13.26
CA ASP A 15 -12.67 5.29 13.23
C ASP A 15 -13.28 4.68 11.97
N ASN A 16 -12.58 4.78 10.83
CA ASN A 16 -13.01 4.18 9.57
C ASN A 16 -12.64 2.69 9.46
N VAL A 17 -11.52 2.27 10.06
CA VAL A 17 -11.02 0.89 9.96
C VAL A 17 -11.69 -0.05 10.96
N ASN A 18 -11.88 0.36 12.21
CA ASN A 18 -12.38 -0.53 13.28
C ASN A 18 -13.74 -1.17 12.96
N PRO A 19 -14.72 -0.48 12.35
CA PRO A 19 -15.97 -1.10 11.95
C PRO A 19 -15.76 -2.24 10.93
N ILE A 20 -14.83 -2.07 9.99
CA ILE A 20 -14.50 -3.09 8.98
C ILE A 20 -13.85 -4.30 9.65
N ILE A 21 -12.88 -4.05 10.56
CA ILE A 21 -12.24 -5.10 11.38
C ILE A 21 -13.29 -5.85 12.20
N GLY A 22 -14.25 -5.15 12.79
CA GLY A 22 -15.35 -5.75 13.54
C GLY A 22 -16.18 -6.75 12.71
N VAL A 23 -16.44 -6.44 11.44
CA VAL A 23 -17.12 -7.38 10.53
C VAL A 23 -16.21 -8.57 10.20
N LEU A 24 -14.96 -8.32 9.84
CA LEU A 24 -13.98 -9.37 9.49
C LEU A 24 -13.76 -10.38 10.61
N ASN A 25 -13.66 -9.92 11.86
CA ASN A 25 -13.42 -10.76 13.03
C ASN A 25 -14.64 -11.63 13.42
N ASN A 26 -15.85 -11.18 13.10
CA ASN A 26 -17.08 -11.90 13.40
C ASN A 26 -17.55 -12.81 12.24
N ALA A 27 -16.92 -12.71 11.07
CA ALA A 27 -17.31 -13.48 9.91
C ALA A 27 -17.00 -14.97 10.06
N VAL A 28 -17.85 -15.81 9.47
CA VAL A 28 -17.72 -17.27 9.51
C VAL A 28 -17.46 -17.84 8.10
N HIS A 29 -17.10 -19.12 8.03
CA HIS A 29 -16.91 -19.78 6.74
C HIS A 29 -18.18 -19.71 5.89
N GLY A 30 -18.00 -19.35 4.62
CA GLY A 30 -19.08 -19.17 3.65
C GLY A 30 -19.64 -17.75 3.58
N ASP A 31 -19.25 -16.85 4.49
CA ASP A 31 -19.55 -15.42 4.32
C ASP A 31 -18.69 -14.82 3.20
N GLN A 32 -19.24 -13.79 2.56
CA GLN A 32 -18.59 -13.04 1.48
C GLN A 32 -18.50 -11.58 1.89
N ILE A 33 -17.33 -10.96 1.74
CA ILE A 33 -17.08 -9.57 2.12
C ILE A 33 -16.43 -8.85 0.94
N GLU A 34 -17.07 -7.81 0.43
CA GLU A 34 -16.45 -6.88 -0.50
C GLU A 34 -16.01 -5.62 0.26
N ILE A 35 -14.72 -5.28 0.16
CA ILE A 35 -14.14 -4.04 0.70
C ILE A 35 -13.77 -3.15 -0.47
N LEU A 36 -14.42 -2.00 -0.56
CA LEU A 36 -14.10 -0.96 -1.54
C LEU A 36 -13.36 0.22 -0.89
N ILE A 37 -12.10 0.43 -1.27
CA ILE A 37 -11.32 1.60 -0.86
C ILE A 37 -11.62 2.76 -1.84
N VAL A 38 -12.21 3.85 -1.36
CA VAL A 38 -12.73 4.92 -2.23
C VAL A 38 -11.95 6.21 -2.06
N ALA A 39 -11.24 6.63 -3.11
CA ALA A 39 -10.56 7.92 -3.19
C ALA A 39 -9.79 8.26 -1.90
N ASN A 40 -8.94 7.32 -1.46
CA ASN A 40 -8.35 7.32 -0.14
C ASN A 40 -6.93 7.88 -0.16
N ARG A 41 -6.64 8.82 0.74
CA ARG A 41 -5.37 9.57 0.81
C ARG A 41 -4.33 8.92 1.73
N GLY A 42 -4.60 7.72 2.24
CA GLY A 42 -3.80 7.08 3.27
C GLY A 42 -4.12 7.64 4.65
N GLY A 43 -3.18 7.53 5.58
CA GLY A 43 -3.38 7.99 6.96
C GLY A 43 -2.55 7.16 7.94
N ALA A 44 -3.16 6.74 9.04
CA ALA A 44 -2.52 5.97 10.09
C ALA A 44 -2.03 4.60 9.57
N VAL A 45 -0.72 4.43 9.54
CA VAL A 45 -0.08 3.18 9.09
C VAL A 45 -0.44 2.01 10.01
N ASP A 46 -0.53 2.24 11.31
CA ASP A 46 -0.91 1.21 12.29
C ASP A 46 -2.32 0.67 11.99
N ALA A 47 -3.28 1.56 11.69
CA ALA A 47 -4.63 1.15 11.30
C ALA A 47 -4.65 0.38 9.97
N ALA A 48 -3.76 0.72 9.01
CA ALA A 48 -3.60 -0.09 7.80
C ALA A 48 -3.07 -1.49 8.10
N PHE A 49 -2.10 -1.61 9.02
CA PHE A 49 -1.57 -2.90 9.43
C PHE A 49 -2.62 -3.75 10.13
N ASP A 50 -3.39 -3.17 11.06
CA ASP A 50 -4.48 -3.86 11.74
C ASP A 50 -5.54 -4.36 10.76
N LEU A 51 -5.87 -3.57 9.73
CA LEU A 51 -6.81 -3.98 8.69
C LEU A 51 -6.27 -5.12 7.83
N VAL A 52 -5.00 -5.04 7.42
CA VAL A 52 -4.34 -6.13 6.68
C VAL A 52 -4.38 -7.41 7.50
N ASP A 53 -4.00 -7.36 8.78
CA ASP A 53 -4.01 -8.54 9.64
C ASP A 53 -5.43 -9.11 9.84
N ALA A 54 -6.45 -8.26 9.99
CA ALA A 54 -7.84 -8.70 10.08
C ALA A 54 -8.34 -9.39 8.79
N ILE A 55 -7.97 -8.86 7.61
CA ILE A 55 -8.31 -9.49 6.32
C ILE A 55 -7.62 -10.85 6.18
N ARG A 56 -6.36 -10.97 6.59
CA ARG A 56 -5.61 -12.24 6.53
C ARG A 56 -6.18 -13.31 7.45
N GLN A 57 -6.69 -12.90 8.61
CA GLN A 57 -7.17 -13.82 9.65
C GLN A 57 -8.66 -14.16 9.56
N THR A 58 -9.43 -13.47 8.72
CA THR A 58 -10.86 -13.73 8.58
C THR A 58 -11.15 -15.11 8.00
N LYS A 59 -12.32 -15.66 8.34
CA LYS A 59 -12.81 -16.95 7.81
C LYS A 59 -13.66 -16.81 6.55
N ALA A 60 -14.04 -15.57 6.22
CA ALA A 60 -14.81 -15.24 5.03
C ALA A 60 -13.94 -15.21 3.77
N SER A 61 -14.59 -15.24 2.61
CA SER A 61 -13.94 -14.82 1.36
C SER A 61 -14.01 -13.30 1.23
N VAL A 62 -12.90 -12.67 0.88
CA VAL A 62 -12.78 -11.21 0.77
C VAL A 62 -12.47 -10.82 -0.67
N LYS A 63 -13.24 -9.88 -1.22
CA LYS A 63 -12.92 -9.15 -2.45
C LYS A 63 -12.46 -7.75 -2.08
N LEU A 64 -11.23 -7.41 -2.44
CA LEU A 64 -10.63 -6.11 -2.16
C LEU A 64 -10.46 -5.33 -3.46
N ARG A 65 -11.10 -4.16 -3.52
CA ARG A 65 -11.08 -3.27 -4.69
C ARG A 65 -10.81 -1.84 -4.25
N PHE A 66 -10.45 -1.00 -5.20
CA PHE A 66 -10.45 0.43 -4.98
C PHE A 66 -11.11 1.22 -6.12
N SER A 67 -11.35 2.51 -5.88
CA SER A 67 -11.91 3.42 -6.87
C SER A 67 -11.18 4.76 -6.88
N ARG A 68 -10.89 5.25 -8.08
CA ARG A 68 -10.20 6.53 -8.41
C ARG A 68 -8.74 6.57 -8.00
N TYR A 69 -8.46 6.57 -6.69
CA TYR A 69 -7.08 6.58 -6.20
C TYR A 69 -6.97 6.00 -4.80
N ILE A 70 -5.80 5.43 -4.51
CA ILE A 70 -5.36 5.03 -3.18
C ILE A 70 -3.91 5.49 -2.98
N ILE A 71 -3.62 6.05 -1.81
CA ILE A 71 -2.33 6.67 -1.51
C ILE A 71 -1.77 6.08 -0.22
N SER A 72 -0.45 5.91 -0.16
CA SER A 72 0.28 5.60 1.09
C SER A 72 -0.28 4.37 1.83
N ALA A 73 -0.72 4.52 3.08
CA ALA A 73 -1.33 3.46 3.89
C ALA A 73 -2.51 2.76 3.19
N ALA A 74 -3.31 3.47 2.38
CA ALA A 74 -4.38 2.85 1.61
C ALA A 74 -3.85 2.03 0.43
N ALA A 75 -2.80 2.52 -0.22
CA ALA A 75 -2.09 1.78 -1.26
C ALA A 75 -1.44 0.52 -0.68
N TYR A 76 -0.86 0.60 0.52
CA TYR A 76 -0.29 -0.54 1.22
C TYR A 76 -1.30 -1.68 1.42
N ILE A 77 -2.52 -1.37 1.88
CA ILE A 77 -3.57 -2.38 2.10
C ILE A 77 -3.86 -3.15 0.81
N TRP A 78 -4.06 -2.46 -0.32
CA TRP A 78 -4.37 -3.12 -1.59
C TRP A 78 -3.15 -3.83 -2.19
N CYS A 79 -1.98 -3.19 -2.20
CA CYS A 79 -0.74 -3.75 -2.74
C CYS A 79 -0.34 -5.04 -2.01
N TRP A 80 -0.58 -5.14 -0.69
CA TRP A 80 -0.30 -6.34 0.09
C TRP A 80 -0.93 -7.58 -0.55
N PHE A 81 -2.24 -7.55 -0.76
CA PHE A 81 -2.98 -8.70 -1.31
C PHE A 81 -2.79 -8.85 -2.82
N PHE A 82 -2.44 -7.77 -3.52
CA PHE A 82 -2.12 -7.84 -4.94
C PHE A 82 -0.82 -8.61 -5.20
N VAL A 83 0.22 -8.41 -4.39
CA VAL A 83 1.52 -9.06 -4.58
C VAL A 83 1.67 -10.35 -3.76
N ARG A 84 0.89 -10.49 -2.68
CA ARG A 84 0.85 -11.68 -1.79
C ARG A 84 -0.55 -12.30 -1.85
N PRO A 85 -0.88 -13.05 -2.92
CA PRO A 85 -2.20 -13.65 -3.05
C PRO A 85 -2.47 -14.65 -1.92
N GLU A 86 -3.65 -14.54 -1.30
CA GLU A 86 -4.15 -15.48 -0.30
C GLU A 86 -5.40 -16.18 -0.83
N SER A 87 -5.61 -17.46 -0.49
CA SER A 87 -6.66 -18.28 -1.13
C SER A 87 -8.09 -17.79 -0.87
N HIS A 88 -8.30 -17.03 0.20
CA HIS A 88 -9.58 -16.44 0.57
C HIS A 88 -9.67 -14.94 0.27
N VAL A 89 -8.65 -14.33 -0.34
CA VAL A 89 -8.63 -12.89 -0.64
C VAL A 89 -8.31 -12.64 -2.12
N GLU A 90 -9.21 -11.95 -2.80
CA GLU A 90 -9.04 -11.52 -4.19
C GLU A 90 -8.84 -10.00 -4.23
N ALA A 91 -7.61 -9.55 -4.49
CA ALA A 91 -7.31 -8.15 -4.78
C ALA A 91 -7.49 -7.88 -6.27
N GLU A 92 -8.54 -7.16 -6.62
CA GLU A 92 -8.89 -6.89 -8.01
C GLU A 92 -8.46 -5.49 -8.44
N LEU A 93 -8.14 -5.36 -9.74
CA LEU A 93 -7.97 -4.07 -10.39
C LEU A 93 -9.28 -3.26 -10.38
N PRO A 94 -9.21 -1.93 -10.34
CA PRO A 94 -10.41 -1.10 -10.32
C PRO A 94 -11.16 -1.20 -11.65
N HIS A 95 -12.50 -1.27 -11.60
CA HIS A 95 -13.35 -1.31 -12.82
C HIS A 95 -13.24 -0.05 -13.70
N LYS A 96 -12.73 1.04 -13.14
CA LYS A 96 -12.47 2.31 -13.82
C LYS A 96 -11.02 2.69 -13.58
N PRO A 97 -10.37 3.42 -14.51
CA PRO A 97 -8.99 3.85 -14.36
C PRO A 97 -8.74 4.43 -12.96
N GLY A 98 -7.77 3.84 -12.27
CA GLY A 98 -7.36 4.20 -10.93
C GLY A 98 -5.88 4.56 -10.88
N VAL A 99 -5.50 5.27 -9.82
CA VAL A 99 -4.09 5.59 -9.55
C VAL A 99 -3.71 5.07 -8.17
N VAL A 100 -2.68 4.24 -8.13
CA VAL A 100 -2.02 3.89 -6.87
C VAL A 100 -0.85 4.82 -6.69
N VAL A 101 -0.79 5.54 -5.57
CA VAL A 101 0.36 6.37 -5.20
C VAL A 101 1.04 5.73 -4.00
N TYR A 102 2.23 5.19 -4.21
CA TYR A 102 3.01 4.50 -3.20
C TYR A 102 4.29 5.29 -2.89
N HIS A 103 4.57 5.49 -1.61
CA HIS A 103 5.75 6.25 -1.17
C HIS A 103 6.22 5.75 0.19
N ARG A 104 7.49 6.03 0.53
CA ARG A 104 8.05 5.68 1.84
C ARG A 104 7.26 6.37 2.96
N PRO A 105 7.03 5.69 4.09
CA PRO A 105 6.38 6.29 5.25
C PRO A 105 7.06 7.58 5.70
N ARG A 106 6.24 8.56 6.04
CA ARG A 106 6.67 9.89 6.49
C ARG A 106 5.77 10.38 7.61
N ARG A 107 6.33 11.20 8.50
CA ARG A 107 5.52 11.92 9.49
C ARG A 107 5.25 13.32 8.97
N ILE A 108 4.02 13.78 9.14
CA ILE A 108 3.59 15.13 8.81
C ILE A 108 3.41 15.91 10.11
N LEU A 109 4.07 17.06 10.20
CA LEU A 109 3.86 18.07 11.22
C LEU A 109 3.10 19.23 10.56
N ASN A 110 2.06 19.73 11.25
CA ASN A 110 1.26 20.91 10.88
C ASN A 110 0.83 21.01 9.40
N ASP A 111 0.59 19.86 8.74
CA ASP A 111 0.21 19.74 7.32
C ASP A 111 1.19 20.35 6.29
N GLU A 112 2.35 20.83 6.73
CA GLU A 112 3.32 21.58 5.91
C GLU A 112 4.71 20.96 5.93
N HIS A 113 5.09 20.32 7.03
CA HIS A 113 6.44 19.81 7.22
C HIS A 113 6.40 18.29 7.24
N ILE A 114 7.24 17.68 6.42
CA ILE A 114 7.39 16.23 6.35
C ILE A 114 8.76 15.85 6.90
N VAL A 115 8.83 14.69 7.55
CA VAL A 115 10.09 14.09 7.97
C VAL A 115 10.09 12.59 7.67
N PHE A 116 11.18 12.13 7.07
CA PHE A 116 11.44 10.74 6.76
C PHE A 116 12.39 10.12 7.80
N LEU A 117 12.49 8.79 7.79
CA LEU A 117 13.34 8.06 8.73
C LEU A 117 14.79 8.55 8.73
N ASP A 118 15.35 8.79 7.55
CA ASP A 118 16.76 9.16 7.37
C ASP A 118 17.08 10.58 7.86
N GLU A 119 16.05 11.38 8.17
CA GLU A 119 16.14 12.75 8.68
C GLU A 119 15.89 12.83 10.20
N LEU A 120 15.47 11.73 10.84
CA LEU A 120 15.27 11.67 12.28
C LEU A 120 16.61 11.50 13.01
N ASP A 121 16.75 12.15 14.18
CA ASP A 121 17.81 11.82 15.13
C ASP A 121 17.71 10.31 15.47
N PRO A 122 18.81 9.53 15.37
CA PRO A 122 18.81 8.11 15.73
C PRO A 122 18.29 7.80 17.14
N ASN A 123 18.40 8.75 18.07
CA ASN A 123 17.91 8.63 19.44
C ASN A 123 16.47 9.15 19.63
N HIS A 124 15.83 9.67 18.58
CA HIS A 124 14.46 10.15 18.66
C HIS A 124 13.51 9.00 19.00
N PRO A 125 12.55 9.17 19.93
CA PRO A 125 11.67 8.08 20.38
C PRO A 125 10.87 7.39 19.28
N TYR A 126 10.62 8.09 18.16
CA TYR A 126 9.88 7.55 17.03
C TYR A 126 10.76 6.82 16.01
N CYS A 127 12.10 6.89 16.12
CA CYS A 127 13.02 6.32 15.12
C CYS A 127 12.85 4.80 15.01
N ALA A 128 12.82 4.09 16.13
CA ALA A 128 12.66 2.63 16.16
C ALA A 128 11.33 2.17 15.53
N LEU A 129 10.23 2.85 15.86
CA LEU A 129 8.91 2.55 15.28
C LEU A 129 8.87 2.86 13.78
N MET A 130 9.36 4.04 13.37
CA MET A 130 9.41 4.44 11.97
C MET A 130 10.26 3.47 11.15
N LYS A 131 11.37 2.97 11.71
CA LYS A 131 12.21 1.98 11.05
C LYS A 131 11.45 0.70 10.71
N VAL A 132 10.70 0.14 11.67
CA VAL A 132 9.89 -1.06 11.42
C VAL A 132 8.83 -0.82 10.34
N ILE A 133 8.20 0.35 10.38
CA ILE A 133 7.19 0.75 9.39
C ILE A 133 7.82 0.88 7.99
N VAL A 134 8.96 1.56 7.88
CA VAL A 134 9.69 1.75 6.63
C VAL A 134 10.17 0.42 6.06
N ASP A 135 10.75 -0.44 6.89
CA ASP A 135 11.25 -1.75 6.46
C ASP A 135 10.12 -2.59 5.82
N LYS A 136 8.89 -2.55 6.39
CA LYS A 136 7.71 -3.23 5.80
C LYS A 136 7.25 -2.62 4.47
N PHE A 137 7.27 -1.29 4.36
CA PHE A 137 6.88 -0.62 3.12
C PHE A 137 7.90 -0.85 2.00
N ASP A 138 9.19 -0.83 2.34
CA ASP A 138 10.31 -1.07 1.43
C ASP A 138 10.25 -2.51 0.90
N GLU A 139 10.01 -3.50 1.79
CA GLU A 139 9.82 -4.90 1.41
C GLU A 139 8.66 -5.08 0.41
N LEU A 140 7.49 -4.52 0.73
CA LEU A 140 6.31 -4.62 -0.14
C LEU A 140 6.52 -3.92 -1.48
N PHE A 141 7.24 -2.79 -1.49
CA PHE A 141 7.54 -2.05 -2.71
C PHE A 141 8.48 -2.82 -3.63
N ASP A 142 9.53 -3.43 -3.09
CA ASP A 142 10.43 -4.26 -3.88
C ASP A 142 9.71 -5.47 -4.49
N GLU A 143 8.83 -6.13 -3.74
CA GLU A 143 7.97 -7.20 -4.27
C GLU A 143 7.04 -6.71 -5.37
N LEU A 144 6.42 -5.54 -5.19
CA LEU A 144 5.57 -4.92 -6.19
C LEU A 144 6.34 -4.61 -7.48
N LEU A 145 7.56 -4.07 -7.38
CA LEU A 145 8.41 -3.85 -8.55
C LEU A 145 8.70 -5.16 -9.29
N VAL A 146 9.00 -6.24 -8.57
CA VAL A 146 9.24 -7.57 -9.17
C VAL A 146 7.99 -8.09 -9.88
N VAL A 147 6.80 -8.01 -9.26
CA VAL A 147 5.53 -8.38 -9.89
C VAL A 147 5.27 -7.55 -11.15
N MET A 148 5.66 -6.28 -11.15
CA MET A 148 5.58 -5.40 -12.31
C MET A 148 6.64 -5.69 -13.39
N GLY A 149 7.56 -6.64 -13.19
CA GLY A 149 8.59 -7.04 -14.15
C GLY A 149 9.94 -6.35 -13.97
N TYR A 150 10.24 -5.81 -12.80
CA TYR A 150 11.59 -5.34 -12.46
C TYR A 150 12.54 -6.53 -12.23
N SER A 151 13.78 -6.32 -12.62
CA SER A 151 14.92 -7.22 -12.48
C SER A 151 16.19 -6.38 -12.35
N VAL A 152 17.28 -6.96 -11.82
CA VAL A 152 18.58 -6.27 -11.70
C VAL A 152 19.13 -5.80 -13.05
N ALA A 153 18.74 -6.44 -14.15
CA ALA A 153 19.11 -6.01 -15.50
C ALA A 153 18.54 -4.62 -15.85
N ASN A 154 17.42 -4.21 -15.23
CA ASN A 154 16.83 -2.89 -15.46
C ASN A 154 17.70 -1.73 -14.93
N ASP A 155 18.69 -2.03 -14.07
CA ASP A 155 19.63 -1.03 -13.53
C ASP A 155 20.74 -0.68 -14.51
N GLN A 156 20.93 -1.49 -15.56
CA GLN A 156 21.96 -1.24 -16.55
C GLN A 156 21.42 -0.27 -17.62
N PRO A 157 22.14 0.82 -17.91
CA PRO A 157 21.75 1.70 -19.00
C PRO A 157 21.93 0.99 -20.35
N ILE A 158 21.04 1.28 -21.29
CA ILE A 158 21.21 0.93 -22.69
C ILE A 158 21.73 2.17 -23.41
N ARG A 159 22.92 2.04 -24.02
CA ARG A 159 23.44 3.08 -24.90
C ARG A 159 22.70 3.04 -26.23
N PHE A 160 22.05 4.14 -26.60
CA PHE A 160 21.43 4.30 -27.90
C PHE A 160 21.77 5.69 -28.43
N GLU A 161 22.33 5.74 -29.64
CA GLU A 161 22.94 6.95 -30.20
C GLU A 161 23.97 7.56 -29.21
N ASP A 162 23.73 8.81 -28.80
CA ASP A 162 24.61 9.57 -27.91
C ASP A 162 24.09 9.69 -26.47
N ALA A 163 23.09 8.88 -26.09
CA ALA A 163 22.48 8.92 -24.75
C ALA A 163 22.41 7.55 -24.07
N ASP A 164 22.44 7.60 -22.73
CA ASP A 164 22.23 6.44 -21.86
C ASP A 164 20.76 6.42 -21.41
N PHE A 165 20.00 5.45 -21.90
CA PHE A 165 18.61 5.25 -21.52
C PHE A 165 18.53 4.26 -20.37
N ARG A 166 17.69 4.55 -19.38
CA ARG A 166 17.40 3.64 -18.27
C ARG A 166 15.95 3.21 -18.31
N HIS A 167 15.70 2.02 -17.79
CA HIS A 167 14.36 1.45 -17.78
C HIS A 167 13.44 2.25 -16.83
N GLU A 168 12.15 2.43 -17.16
CA GLU A 168 11.21 3.21 -16.33
C GLU A 168 11.16 2.72 -14.86
N ARG A 169 11.15 1.40 -14.65
CA ARG A 169 11.18 0.76 -13.31
C ARG A 169 12.42 1.11 -12.49
N TYR A 170 13.57 1.36 -13.12
CA TYR A 170 14.75 1.89 -12.42
C TYR A 170 14.48 3.29 -11.86
N HIS A 171 13.81 4.15 -12.64
CA HIS A 171 13.43 5.48 -12.20
C HIS A 171 12.38 5.43 -11.07
N MET A 172 11.41 4.52 -11.15
CA MET A 172 10.45 4.30 -10.07
C MET A 172 11.13 3.90 -8.76
N ARG A 173 12.05 2.92 -8.83
CA ARG A 173 12.81 2.49 -7.65
C ARG A 173 13.65 3.62 -7.07
N THR A 174 14.34 4.36 -7.94
CA THR A 174 15.15 5.51 -7.52
C THR A 174 14.29 6.59 -6.87
N ALA A 175 13.12 6.89 -7.44
CA ALA A 175 12.19 7.87 -6.88
C ALA A 175 11.70 7.46 -5.49
N TYR A 176 11.29 6.20 -5.31
CA TYR A 176 10.83 5.68 -4.02
C TYR A 176 11.89 5.83 -2.92
N TYR A 177 13.12 5.37 -3.17
CA TYR A 177 14.21 5.46 -2.18
C TYR A 177 14.74 6.88 -1.99
N ALA A 178 14.48 7.78 -2.95
CA ALA A 178 14.70 9.22 -2.79
C ALA A 178 13.52 9.92 -2.09
N ASN A 179 12.60 9.17 -1.46
CA ASN A 179 11.44 9.68 -0.73
C ASN A 179 10.41 10.44 -1.59
N HIS A 180 10.37 10.14 -2.90
CA HIS A 180 9.35 10.67 -3.82
C HIS A 180 8.14 9.74 -3.94
N ASP A 181 7.01 10.33 -4.35
CA ASP A 181 5.79 9.59 -4.64
C ASP A 181 5.94 8.82 -5.96
N VAL A 182 5.68 7.50 -5.93
CA VAL A 182 5.63 6.65 -7.12
C VAL A 182 4.18 6.42 -7.51
N THR A 183 3.84 6.70 -8.76
CA THR A 183 2.48 6.50 -9.29
C THR A 183 2.44 5.26 -10.17
N LEU A 184 1.44 4.42 -9.95
CA LEU A 184 1.19 3.20 -10.71
C LEU A 184 -0.18 3.33 -11.38
N PRO A 185 -0.25 3.21 -12.72
CA PRO A 185 -1.54 3.09 -13.40
C PRO A 185 -2.16 1.73 -13.06
N ALA A 186 -3.46 1.74 -12.75
CA ALA A 186 -4.21 0.54 -12.36
C ALA A 186 -5.61 0.53 -12.95
#